data_AF-A0A5S4SHA0-F1
#
_entry.id   AF-A0A5S4SHA0-F1
#
_cell.length_a   1.000
_cell.length_b   1.000
_cell.length_c   1.000
_cell.angle_alpha   90.00
_cell.angle_beta   90.00
_cell.angle_gamma   90.00
#
_symmetry.space_group_name_H-M   'P 1'
#
loop_
_entity.id
_entity.type
_entity.pdbx_description
1 polymer ?
#
loop_
_entity_poly.entity_id
_entity_poly.type
_entity_poly.pdbx_seq_one_letter_code
_entity_poly.pdbx_strand_id
1 'polypeptide(L)'
;MTEVERQQKREAKLKEEGVRTFRMRLYPHQTAWIEQMAKHNGVSASAALGDVLQVALDRYAGVMNRVQFLEIDCNNPEAAAVFVQAHLSPALPTLEELAAQFKKET
;
A
#
# COMPACT_ATOMS: atom_id res chain seq x y z
N MET A 1 18.57 27.59 8.46
CA MET A 1 17.85 26.33 8.77
C MET A 1 17.90 25.44 7.54
N THR A 2 18.60 24.31 7.65
CA THR A 2 18.78 23.34 6.57
C THR A 2 17.49 22.58 6.29
N GLU A 3 17.37 21.90 5.15
CA GLU A 3 16.19 21.06 4.85
C GLU A 3 16.00 19.96 5.89
N VAL A 4 17.10 19.37 6.37
CA VAL A 4 17.12 18.34 7.40
C VAL A 4 16.53 18.87 8.72
N GLU A 5 16.94 20.06 9.15
CA GLU A 5 16.40 20.71 10.36
C GLU A 5 14.92 21.04 10.23
N ARG A 6 14.47 21.48 9.05
CA ARG A 6 13.03 21.72 8.80
C ARG A 6 12.22 20.43 8.90
N GLN A 7 12.74 19.33 8.37
CA GLN A 7 12.10 18.02 8.40
C GLN A 7 11.98 17.50 9.85
N GLN A 8 13.07 17.57 10.62
CA GLN A 8 13.08 17.19 12.03
C GLN A 8 12.09 18.00 12.87
N LYS A 9 12.01 19.32 12.63
CA LYS A 9 11.06 20.19 13.34
C LYS A 9 9.60 19.88 13.00
N ARG A 10 9.32 19.48 11.74
CA ARG A 10 8.00 19.04 11.30
C ARG A 10 7.61 17.69 11.91
N GLU A 11 8.52 16.72 11.92
CA GLU A 11 8.32 15.42 12.55
C GLU A 11 8.09 15.54 14.07
N ALA A 12 8.85 16.40 14.75
CA ALA A 12 8.66 16.67 16.17
C ALA A 12 7.26 17.24 16.45
N LYS A 13 6.80 18.19 15.65
CA LYS A 13 5.46 18.78 15.77
C LYS A 13 4.35 17.75 15.52
N LEU A 14 4.49 16.92 14.48
CA LEU A 14 3.53 15.84 14.19
C LEU A 14 3.47 14.81 15.33
N LYS A 15 4.61 14.51 15.95
CA LYS A 15 4.68 13.63 17.12
C LYS A 15 3.97 14.23 18.35
N GLU A 16 4.10 15.53 18.58
CA GLU A 16 3.36 16.26 19.63
C GLU A 16 1.85 16.26 19.38
N GLU A 17 1.43 16.33 18.12
CA GLU A 17 0.03 16.21 17.68
C GLU A 17 -0.51 14.76 17.75
N GLY A 18 0.30 13.80 18.22
CA GLY A 18 -0.07 12.38 18.32
C GLY A 18 -0.09 11.63 16.98
N VAL A 19 0.36 12.27 15.90
CA VAL A 19 0.41 11.67 14.57
C VAL A 19 1.60 10.72 14.49
N ARG A 20 1.32 9.44 14.22
CA ARG A 20 2.37 8.44 13.98
C ARG A 20 2.90 8.58 12.55
N THR A 21 4.12 9.10 12.42
CA THR A 21 4.81 9.21 11.13
C THR A 21 5.72 8.01 10.88
N PHE A 22 5.68 7.44 9.68
CA PHE A 22 6.55 6.35 9.27
C PHE A 22 7.47 6.79 8.14
N ARG A 23 8.74 6.39 8.20
CA ARG A 23 9.68 6.57 7.10
C ARG A 23 9.70 5.31 6.26
N MET A 24 9.41 5.45 4.97
CA MET A 24 9.44 4.36 4.02
C MET A 24 10.52 4.61 2.97
N ARG A 25 11.30 3.57 2.65
CA ARG A 25 12.24 3.60 1.54
C ARG A 25 11.57 2.98 0.32
N LEU A 26 11.57 3.73 -0.79
CA LEU A 26 11.11 3.26 -2.08
C LEU A 26 12.30 2.88 -2.97
N TYR A 27 12.13 1.82 -3.76
CA TYR A 27 13.09 1.47 -4.79
C TYR A 27 12.93 2.40 -6.01
N PRO A 28 14.00 2.62 -6.81
CA PRO A 28 13.97 3.58 -7.92
C PRO A 28 12.80 3.38 -8.90
N HIS A 29 12.47 2.13 -9.22
CA HIS A 29 11.35 1.81 -10.12
C HIS A 29 9.98 2.18 -9.53
N GLN A 30 9.81 2.07 -8.22
CA GLN A 30 8.57 2.45 -7.52
C GLN A 30 8.41 3.96 -7.50
N THR A 31 9.51 4.69 -7.21
CA THR A 31 9.54 6.15 -7.24
C THR A 31 9.18 6.67 -8.63
N ALA A 32 9.79 6.13 -9.69
CA ALA A 32 9.51 6.52 -11.07
C ALA A 32 8.04 6.29 -11.44
N TRP A 33 7.45 5.17 -11.02
CA TRP A 33 6.04 4.88 -11.25
C TRP A 33 5.11 5.87 -10.52
N ILE A 34 5.39 6.18 -9.24
CA ILE A 34 4.62 7.16 -8.46
C ILE A 34 4.70 8.55 -9.11
N GLU A 35 5.87 8.97 -9.56
CA GLU A 35 6.07 10.25 -10.24
C GLU A 35 5.28 10.34 -11.55
N GLN A 36 5.25 9.24 -12.33
CA GLN A 36 4.44 9.15 -13.54
C GLN A 36 2.94 9.25 -13.22
N MET A 37 2.47 8.54 -12.19
CA MET A 37 1.08 8.61 -11.75
C MET A 37 0.69 10.02 -11.26
N ALA A 38 1.57 10.65 -10.47
CA ALA A 38 1.39 12.01 -9.99
C ALA A 38 1.26 13.01 -11.15
N LYS A 39 2.14 12.88 -12.16
CA LYS A 39 2.09 13.71 -13.37
C LYS A 39 0.80 13.49 -14.17
N HIS A 40 0.36 12.24 -14.31
CA HIS A 40 -0.87 11.91 -15.04
C HIS A 40 -2.12 12.50 -14.36
N ASN A 41 -2.17 12.43 -13.03
CA ASN A 41 -3.31 12.89 -12.24
C ASN A 41 -3.24 14.38 -11.86
N GLY A 42 -2.17 15.09 -12.23
CA GLY A 42 -1.99 16.51 -11.90
C GLY A 42 -1.80 16.79 -10.40
N VAL A 43 -1.28 15.83 -9.64
CA VAL A 43 -1.07 15.92 -8.19
C VAL A 43 0.41 15.85 -7.82
N SER A 44 0.75 16.16 -6.57
CA SER A 44 2.11 15.97 -6.07
C SER A 44 2.46 14.48 -5.89
N ALA A 45 3.74 14.12 -6.01
CA ALA A 45 4.20 12.75 -5.77
C ALA A 45 3.87 12.26 -4.35
N SER A 46 3.87 13.15 -3.35
CA SER A 46 3.47 12.82 -1.99
C SER A 46 1.98 12.51 -1.87
N ALA A 47 1.12 13.22 -2.60
CA ALA A 47 -0.32 12.95 -2.60
C ALA A 47 -0.62 11.63 -3.32
N ALA A 48 -0.03 11.44 -4.50
CA ALA A 48 -0.10 10.18 -5.26
C ALA A 48 0.34 8.97 -4.43
N LEU A 49 1.46 9.08 -3.69
CA LEU A 49 1.90 8.05 -2.77
C LEU A 49 0.91 7.83 -1.63
N GLY A 50 0.34 8.90 -1.08
CA GLY A 50 -0.69 8.84 -0.05
C GLY A 50 -1.90 8.03 -0.49
N ASP A 51 -2.41 8.26 -1.71
CA ASP A 51 -3.55 7.53 -2.25
C ASP A 51 -3.27 6.03 -2.37
N VAL A 52 -2.08 5.66 -2.89
CA VAL A 52 -1.67 4.26 -3.01
C VAL A 52 -1.56 3.59 -1.64
N LEU A 53 -0.93 4.28 -0.68
CA LEU A 53 -0.77 3.77 0.68
C LEU A 53 -2.11 3.62 1.39
N GLN A 54 -3.02 4.58 1.25
CA GLN A 54 -4.34 4.53 1.87
C GLN A 54 -5.12 3.30 1.39
N VAL A 55 -5.18 3.09 0.07
CA VAL A 55 -5.85 1.91 -0.51
C VAL A 55 -5.21 0.61 -0.03
N ALA A 56 -3.87 0.56 0.05
CA ALA A 56 -3.17 -0.61 0.54
C ALA A 56 -3.45 -0.89 2.03
N LEU A 57 -3.46 0.15 2.86
CA LEU A 57 -3.75 0.05 4.29
C LEU A 57 -5.21 -0.35 4.56
N ASP A 58 -6.16 0.21 3.82
CA ASP A 58 -7.57 -0.16 3.93
C ASP A 58 -7.80 -1.63 3.56
N ARG A 59 -7.15 -2.10 2.49
CA ARG A 59 -7.14 -3.52 2.12
C ARG A 59 -6.53 -4.38 3.22
N TYR A 60 -5.38 -3.99 3.76
CA TYR A 60 -4.73 -4.71 4.85
C TYR A 60 -5.63 -4.80 6.09
N ALA A 61 -6.24 -3.69 6.52
CA ALA A 61 -7.15 -3.66 7.64
C ALA A 61 -8.36 -4.59 7.43
N GLY A 62 -8.96 -4.57 6.24
CA GLY A 62 -10.05 -5.48 5.88
C GLY A 62 -9.63 -6.94 5.93
N VAL A 63 -8.45 -7.28 5.40
CA VAL A 63 -7.91 -8.64 5.45
C VAL A 63 -7.66 -9.09 6.89
N MET A 64 -7.01 -8.27 7.71
CA MET A 64 -6.69 -8.61 9.09
C MET A 64 -7.95 -8.78 9.96
N ASN A 65 -8.99 -7.98 9.75
CA ASN A 65 -10.28 -8.18 10.42
C ASN A 65 -10.88 -9.55 10.08
N ARG A 66 -10.78 -9.97 8.82
CA ARG A 66 -11.30 -11.28 8.40
C ARG A 66 -10.45 -12.43 8.93
N VAL A 67 -9.13 -12.26 9.01
CA VAL A 67 -8.20 -13.21 9.65
C VAL A 67 -8.57 -13.38 11.11
N GLN A 68 -8.76 -12.28 11.83
CA GLN A 68 -9.15 -12.32 13.24
C GLN A 68 -10.47 -13.09 13.45
N PHE A 69 -11.48 -12.85 12.60
CA PHE A 69 -12.73 -13.61 12.64
C PHE A 69 -12.52 -15.11 12.40
N LEU A 70 -11.68 -15.47 11.43
CA LEU A 70 -11.40 -16.87 11.11
C LEU A 70 -10.62 -17.58 12.23
N GLU A 71 -9.65 -16.90 12.83
CA GLU A 71 -8.83 -17.45 13.92
C GLU A 71 -9.59 -17.53 15.24
N ILE A 72 -10.33 -16.48 15.62
CA ILE A 72 -10.94 -16.37 16.94
C ILE A 72 -12.36 -16.93 16.94
N ASP A 73 -13.24 -16.41 16.09
CA ASP A 73 -14.66 -16.76 16.13
C ASP A 73 -14.93 -18.12 15.49
N CYS A 74 -14.16 -18.49 14.47
CA CYS A 74 -14.29 -19.78 13.76
C CYS A 74 -13.28 -20.84 14.23
N ASN A 75 -12.32 -20.49 15.09
CA ASN A 75 -11.23 -21.36 15.55
C ASN A 75 -10.54 -22.13 14.40
N ASN A 76 -10.30 -21.44 13.27
CA ASN A 76 -9.76 -22.04 12.04
C ASN A 76 -8.52 -21.27 11.55
N PRO A 77 -7.35 -21.51 12.19
CA PRO A 77 -6.12 -20.82 11.83
C PRO A 77 -5.58 -21.21 10.44
N GLU A 78 -5.85 -22.42 9.96
CA GLU A 78 -5.44 -22.84 8.61
C GLU A 78 -6.17 -22.03 7.53
N ALA A 79 -7.48 -21.85 7.67
CA ALA A 79 -8.26 -21.02 6.75
C ALA A 79 -7.81 -19.55 6.78
N ALA A 80 -7.44 -19.04 7.95
CA ALA A 80 -6.90 -17.70 8.09
C ALA A 80 -5.57 -17.53 7.35
N ALA A 81 -4.64 -18.50 7.46
CA ALA A 81 -3.37 -18.49 6.76
C ALA A 81 -3.54 -18.52 5.23
N VAL A 82 -4.42 -19.39 4.72
CA VAL A 82 -4.77 -19.44 3.28
C VAL A 82 -5.36 -18.10 2.83
N PHE A 83 -6.23 -17.50 3.64
CA PHE A 83 -6.86 -16.23 3.33
C PHE A 83 -5.84 -15.08 3.24
N VAL A 84 -4.88 -15.01 4.18
CA VAL A 84 -3.77 -14.05 4.14
C VAL A 84 -2.99 -14.17 2.84
N GLN A 85 -2.58 -15.39 2.50
CA GLN A 85 -1.75 -15.64 1.32
C GLN A 85 -2.46 -15.20 0.04
N ALA A 86 -3.76 -15.51 -0.09
CA ALA A 86 -4.55 -15.15 -1.26
C ALA A 86 -4.76 -13.63 -1.42
N HIS A 87 -4.77 -12.84 -0.33
CA HIS A 87 -5.21 -11.44 -0.37
C HIS A 87 -4.11 -10.40 -0.13
N LEU A 88 -3.05 -10.73 0.63
CA LEU A 88 -1.90 -9.86 0.84
C LEU A 88 -0.76 -10.12 -0.14
N SER A 89 -0.68 -11.34 -0.67
CA SER A 89 0.31 -11.74 -1.69
C SER A 89 -0.38 -12.35 -2.90
N PRO A 90 -1.29 -11.61 -3.57
CA PRO A 90 -1.97 -12.14 -4.74
C PRO A 90 -0.93 -12.54 -5.79
N ALA A 91 -1.09 -13.75 -6.34
CA ALA A 91 -0.27 -14.18 -7.46
C ALA A 91 -0.42 -13.15 -8.59
N LEU A 92 0.72 -12.66 -9.09
CA LEU A 92 0.69 -11.81 -10.28
C LEU A 92 0.18 -12.66 -11.45
N PRO A 93 -0.69 -12.11 -12.30
CA PRO A 93 -1.17 -12.83 -13.47
C PRO A 93 0.01 -13.24 -14.33
N THR A 94 -0.06 -14.44 -14.90
CA THR A 94 0.98 -14.94 -15.80
C THR A 94 1.01 -14.14 -17.10
N LEU A 95 2.12 -14.19 -17.84
CA LEU A 95 2.22 -13.55 -19.16
C LEU A 95 1.13 -14.03 -20.12
N GLU A 96 0.72 -15.29 -20.00
CA GLU A 96 -0.34 -15.91 -20.79
C GLU A 96 -1.72 -15.33 -20.44
N GLU A 97 -2.00 -15.15 -19.15
CA GLU A 97 -3.23 -14.52 -18.66
C GLU A 97 -3.33 -13.05 -19.07
N LEU A 98 -2.22 -12.31 -19.00
CA LEU A 98 -2.14 -10.92 -19.46
C LEU A 98 -2.40 -10.83 -20.97
N ALA A 99 -1.75 -11.68 -21.76
CA ALA A 99 -1.94 -11.72 -23.21
C ALA A 99 -3.40 -12.05 -23.61
N ALA A 100 -4.09 -12.87 -22.82
CA ALA A 100 -5.50 -13.19 -23.03
C ALA A 100 -6.45 -12.02 -22.73
N GLN A 101 -6.09 -11.13 -21.79
CA GLN A 101 -6.87 -9.93 -21.49
C GLN A 101 -6.80 -8.90 -22.62
N PHE A 102 -5.63 -8.67 -23.20
CA PHE A 102 -5.47 -7.75 -24.34
C PHE A 102 -6.21 -8.21 -25.61
N LYS A 103 -6.42 -9.52 -25.79
CA LYS A 103 -7.21 -10.06 -26.92
C LYS A 103 -8.73 -9.88 -26.77
N LYS A 104 -9.24 -9.60 -25.56
CA LYS A 104 -10.68 -9.41 -25.32
C LYS A 104 -11.13 -7.95 -25.53
N GLU A 105 -10.19 -7.02 -25.66
CA GLU A 105 -10.47 -5.58 -25.82
C GLU A 105 -10.36 -5.10 -27.28
N THR A 106 -10.14 -6.00 -28.24
CA THR A 106 -10.19 -5.76 -29.70
C THR A 106 -11.31 -6.54 -30.35
#